data_AF-X1AHA1-F1
#
_entry.id   AF-X1AHA1-F1
#
_cell.length_a   1.000
_cell.length_b   1.000
_cell.length_c   1.000
_cell.angle_alpha   90.00
_cell.angle_beta   90.00
_cell.angle_gamma   90.00
#
_symmetry.space_group_name_H-M   'P 1'
#
loop_
_entity.id
_entity.type
_entity.pdbx_description
1 polymer ?
#
loop_
_entity_poly.entity_id
_entity_poly.type
_entity_poly.pdbx_seq_one_letter_code
_entity_poly.pdbx_strand_id
1 'polypeptide(L)' 'MVFASEGERIVLSHIATDRQIFARGAVKAALWGQDKPPGLYSMMDVLGIDV' A
#
# COMPACT_ATOMS: atom_id res chain seq x y z
N MET A 1 -11.09 -8.99 0.84
CA MET A 1 -11.41 -9.52 -0.51
C MET A 1 -11.42 -11.04 -0.44
N VAL A 2 -12.33 -11.66 -1.18
CA VAL A 2 -12.54 -13.11 -1.16
C VAL A 2 -12.64 -13.62 -2.59
N PHE A 3 -11.87 -14.64 -2.92
CA PHE A 3 -12.02 -15.46 -4.13
C PHE A 3 -12.41 -16.87 -3.67
N ALA A 4 -13.40 -17.49 -4.32
CA ALA A 4 -13.86 -18.82 -3.95
C ALA A 4 -14.12 -19.65 -5.20
N SER A 5 -13.77 -20.93 -5.14
CA SER A 5 -14.08 -21.94 -6.16
C SER A 5 -14.50 -23.25 -5.45
N GLU A 6 -14.78 -24.32 -6.19
CA GLU A 6 -15.22 -25.57 -5.57
C GLU A 6 -14.10 -26.17 -4.69
N GLY A 7 -14.35 -26.27 -3.38
CA GLY A 7 -13.39 -26.83 -2.42
C GLY A 7 -12.31 -25.86 -1.92
N GLU A 8 -12.23 -24.62 -2.41
CA GLU A 8 -11.22 -23.65 -1.96
C GLU A 8 -11.72 -22.21 -1.84
N ARG A 9 -11.03 -21.45 -0.99
CA ARG A 9 -11.25 -20.02 -0.80
C ARG A 9 -9.95 -19.31 -0.47
N ILE A 10 -9.65 -18.24 -1.20
CA ILE A 10 -8.55 -17.32 -0.92
C ILE A 10 -9.12 -16.04 -0.30
N VAL A 11 -8.61 -15.65 0.86
CA VAL A 11 -9.04 -14.44 1.57
C VAL A 11 -7.85 -13.48 1.73
N LEU A 12 -7.99 -12.29 1.17
CA LEU A 12 -7.05 -11.18 1.36
C LEU A 12 -7.66 -10.17 2.32
N SER A 13 -7.05 -9.99 3.49
CA SER A 13 -7.51 -9.06 4.52
C SER A 13 -6.35 -8.22 5.05
N HIS A 14 -6.63 -6.96 5.37
CA HIS A 14 -5.72 -6.07 6.08
C HIS A 14 -6.41 -5.57 7.33
N ILE A 15 -5.74 -5.71 8.48
CA ILE A 15 -6.29 -5.34 9.79
C ILE A 15 -5.36 -4.26 10.38
N ALA A 16 -5.90 -3.07 10.57
CA ALA A 16 -5.20 -1.97 11.22
C ALA A 16 -5.57 -1.95 12.71
N THR A 17 -4.58 -2.14 13.59
CA THR A 17 -4.78 -2.08 15.05
C THR A 17 -4.88 -0.65 15.58
N ASP A 18 -4.27 0.30 14.87
CA ASP A 18 -4.29 1.71 15.18
C ASP A 18 -4.11 2.57 13.90
N ARG A 19 -4.11 3.89 14.06
CA ARG A 19 -3.92 4.85 12.96
C ARG A 19 -2.46 5.22 12.70
N GLN A 20 -1.51 4.79 13.53
CA GLN A 20 -0.09 5.11 13.35
C GLN A 20 0.48 4.46 12.08
N ILE A 21 -0.09 3.34 11.62
CA ILE A 21 0.33 2.71 10.36
C ILE A 21 0.24 3.69 9.16
N PHE A 22 -0.78 4.56 9.15
CA PHE A 22 -0.98 5.53 8.06
C PHE A 22 0.03 6.67 8.17
N ALA A 23 0.31 7.15 9.38
CA ALA A 23 1.33 8.16 9.63
C ALA A 23 2.73 7.66 9.22
N ARG A 24 3.07 6.41 9.54
CA ARG A 24 4.32 5.79 9.07
C ARG A 24 4.38 5.72 7.54
N GLY A 25 3.27 5.38 6.88
CA GLY A 25 3.17 5.41 5.42
C GLY A 25 3.40 6.81 4.83
N ALA A 26 2.78 7.83 5.40
CA ALA A 26 2.96 9.22 4.97
C ALA A 26 4.40 9.72 5.15
N VAL A 27 5.04 9.41 6.28
CA VAL A 27 6.47 9.74 6.51
C VAL A 27 7.35 9.01 5.50
N LYS A 28 7.08 7.73 5.22
CA LYS A 28 7.81 6.98 4.19
C LYS A 28 7.67 7.62 2.80
N ALA A 29 6.45 8.01 2.40
CA ALA A 29 6.20 8.69 1.13
C ALA A 29 6.94 10.04 1.05
N ALA A 30 6.93 10.82 2.14
CA ALA A 30 7.64 12.09 2.20
C ALA A 30 9.16 11.93 2.06
N LEU A 31 9.75 10.91 2.69
CA LEU A 31 11.18 10.60 2.54
C LEU A 31 11.51 10.12 1.12
N TRP A 32 10.69 9.24 0.56
CA TRP A 32 10.87 8.71 -0.79
C TRP A 32 10.79 9.80 -1.87
N GLY A 33 9.91 10.80 -1.67
CA GLY A 33 9.64 11.85 -2.64
C GLY A 33 10.75 12.92 -2.77
N GLN A 34 11.74 12.96 -1.87
CA GLN A 34 12.76 14.01 -1.86
C GLN A 34 13.60 14.04 -3.15
N ASP A 35 13.85 12.88 -3.76
CA ASP A 35 14.68 12.74 -4.96
C ASP A 35 13.86 12.47 -6.23
N LYS A 36 12.56 12.80 -6.22
CA LYS A 36 11.66 12.53 -7.36
C LYS A 36 11.40 13.79 -8.16
N PRO A 37 11.32 13.69 -9.51
CA PRO A 37 10.93 14.83 -10.33
C PRO A 37 9.49 15.25 -9.99
N PRO A 38 9.07 16.47 -10.36
CA PRO A 38 7.69 16.90 -10.19
C PRO A 38 6.72 15.94 -10.89
N GLY A 39 5.69 15.49 -10.16
CA GLY A 39 4.71 14.54 -10.65
C GLY A 39 3.64 14.22 -9.61
N LEU A 40 2.58 13.55 -10.04
CA LEU A 40 1.57 12.99 -9.15
C LEU A 40 1.89 11.52 -8.93
N TYR A 41 2.29 11.18 -7.70
CA TYR A 41 2.66 9.84 -7.31
C TYR A 41 1.64 9.24 -6.35
N SER A 42 1.51 7.93 -6.40
CA SER A 42 0.68 7.12 -5.52
C SER A 42 1.55 6.34 -4.51
N MET A 43 0.90 5.62 -3.60
CA MET A 43 1.62 4.68 -2.74
C MET A 43 2.14 3.45 -3.50
N MET A 44 1.66 3.14 -4.71
CA MET A 44 2.21 2.06 -5.52
C MET A 44 3.63 2.42 -5.99
N ASP A 45 3.86 3.66 -6.39
CA ASP A 45 5.18 4.18 -6.75
C ASP A 45 6.15 4.14 -5.55
N VAL A 46 5.67 4.56 -4.38
CA VAL A 46 6.44 4.55 -3.12
C VAL A 46 6.83 3.12 -2.71
N LEU A 47 5.98 2.15 -3.02
CA LEU A 47 6.18 0.73 -2.69
C LEU A 47 6.88 -0.06 -3.80
N GLY A 48 6.99 0.50 -5.01
CA GLY A 48 7.62 -0.14 -6.17
C GLY A 48 6.84 -1.35 -6.70
N ILE A 49 5.49 -1.28 -6.65
CA ILE A 49 4.61 -2.39 -7.04
C ILE A 49 3.61 -1.98 -8.14
N ASP A 50 3.95 -0.94 -8.90
CA ASP A 50 3.23 -0.64 -10.14
C ASP A 50 3.36 -1.82 -11.11
N VAL A 51 2.22 -2.21 -11.68
CA VAL A 51 2.04 -3.28 -12.68
C VAL A 51 1.72 -2.70 -14.04
#